data_AF-A0A8C0S115-F1
#
_entry.id   AF-A0A8C0S115-F1
#
_cell.length_a   1.000
_cell.length_b   1.000
_cell.length_c   1.000
_cell.angle_alpha   90.00
_cell.angle_beta   90.00
_cell.angle_gamma   90.00
#
_symmetry.space_group_name_H-M   'P 1'
#
loop_
_entity.id
_entity.type
_entity.pdbx_description
1 polymer ?
#
loop_
_entity_poly.entity_id
_entity_poly.type
_entity_poly.pdbx_seq_one_letter_code
_entity_poly.pdbx_strand_id
1 'polypeptide(L)'
;MRIPQRPPRPRARRPARSPRPLPPPRPQPRPPPRPHPSAPPTAPPSPAPRAPPPFRPGLACSAASRRGASLCRGARRSPGRRRSAGAGGGAGGGAGSRRSEAAGRGLCAMAASVFCCLRCCRDGGAGHIPLKEMPAVQLDTQHMGTDVVIVKNGRRICGTGGCLASAPLHQNKSYFEFKIQSTGIWGVGVATQKVNLNQIPLGRDVHSLVMRNDGALYHNNEEKNRLPANSLPQEGDVVGITYDHVELNVYLNGKNMHCPASGIRGTVYPVVYVDDSAILDCQFSEFYHTPPPGFEKILFEQQIF
;
A
#
# COMPACT_ATOMS: atom_id res chain seq x y z
N MET A 1 35.77 77.07 -52.93
CA MET A 1 35.28 77.37 -51.56
C MET A 1 33.87 76.82 -51.42
N ARG A 2 33.68 75.70 -50.72
CA ARG A 2 32.37 75.06 -50.50
C ARG A 2 31.86 75.44 -49.11
N ILE A 3 30.69 76.06 -49.06
CA ILE A 3 29.98 76.43 -47.82
C ILE A 3 29.41 75.15 -47.19
N PRO A 4 29.66 74.85 -45.90
CA PRO A 4 29.05 73.69 -45.25
C PRO A 4 27.60 74.01 -44.86
N GLN A 5 26.66 73.17 -45.28
CA GLN A 5 25.25 73.27 -44.88
C GLN A 5 25.06 72.78 -43.43
N ARG A 6 24.30 73.55 -42.64
CA ARG A 6 23.91 73.19 -41.27
C ARG A 6 22.91 72.03 -41.25
N PRO A 7 23.00 71.10 -40.29
CA PRO A 7 22.00 70.04 -40.14
C PRO A 7 20.68 70.58 -39.56
N PRO A 8 19.54 69.93 -39.86
CA PRO A 8 18.23 70.38 -39.40
C PRO A 8 18.02 70.10 -37.91
N ARG A 9 17.33 71.02 -37.22
CA ARG A 9 16.97 70.90 -35.79
C ARG A 9 15.92 69.79 -35.57
N PRO A 10 16.00 69.02 -34.46
CA PRO A 10 14.99 68.02 -34.14
C PRO A 10 13.68 68.68 -33.71
N ARG A 11 12.55 68.18 -34.24
CA ARG A 11 11.19 68.59 -33.84
C ARG A 11 10.90 68.09 -32.42
N ALA A 12 10.44 68.99 -31.55
CA ALA A 12 10.00 68.67 -30.20
C ALA A 12 8.82 67.68 -30.24
N ARG A 13 8.96 66.52 -29.58
CA ARG A 13 7.86 65.57 -29.37
C ARG A 13 6.88 66.15 -28.35
N ARG A 14 5.58 66.19 -28.72
CA ARG A 14 4.49 66.50 -27.79
C ARG A 14 4.46 65.47 -26.65
N PRO A 15 4.17 65.88 -25.39
CA PRO A 15 4.00 64.94 -24.30
C PRO A 15 2.75 64.08 -24.52
N ALA A 16 2.89 62.77 -24.31
CA ALA A 16 1.79 61.81 -24.38
C ALA A 16 0.80 62.08 -23.24
N ARG A 17 -0.49 62.17 -23.56
CA ARG A 17 -1.57 62.25 -22.56
C ARG A 17 -1.63 60.93 -21.79
N SER A 18 -1.55 61.01 -20.47
CA SER A 18 -1.77 59.91 -19.54
C SER A 18 -3.18 59.32 -19.73
N PRO A 19 -3.35 57.99 -19.76
CA PRO A 19 -4.68 57.38 -19.83
C PRO A 19 -5.46 57.63 -18.54
N ARG A 20 -6.74 57.97 -18.67
CA ARG A 20 -7.66 58.11 -17.54
C ARG A 20 -7.84 56.77 -16.81
N PRO A 21 -7.91 56.74 -15.47
CA PRO A 21 -8.25 55.53 -14.73
C PRO A 21 -9.66 55.06 -15.10
N LEU A 22 -9.83 53.75 -15.28
CA LEU A 22 -11.14 53.13 -15.48
C LEU A 22 -11.96 53.21 -14.18
N PRO A 23 -13.29 53.40 -14.26
CA PRO A 23 -14.15 53.37 -13.10
C PRO A 23 -14.15 51.98 -12.45
N PRO A 24 -14.33 51.89 -11.12
CA PRO A 24 -14.37 50.63 -10.41
C PRO A 24 -15.57 49.77 -10.89
N PRO A 25 -15.42 48.43 -10.90
CA PRO A 25 -16.51 47.55 -11.28
C PRO A 25 -17.68 47.66 -10.31
N ARG A 26 -18.91 47.60 -10.83
CA ARG A 26 -20.13 47.59 -10.01
C ARG A 26 -20.14 46.38 -9.06
N PRO A 27 -20.62 46.53 -7.81
CA PRO A 27 -20.79 45.40 -6.91
C PRO A 27 -21.72 44.35 -7.54
N GLN A 28 -21.27 43.11 -7.62
CA GLN A 28 -22.13 42.00 -8.05
C GLN A 28 -23.19 41.72 -6.98
N PRO A 29 -24.43 41.38 -7.35
CA PRO A 29 -25.45 40.96 -6.40
C PRO A 29 -24.97 39.73 -5.61
N ARG A 30 -25.11 39.77 -4.27
CA ARG A 30 -24.81 38.60 -3.44
C ARG A 30 -25.72 37.43 -3.84
N PRO A 31 -25.19 36.21 -4.00
CA PRO A 31 -26.03 35.04 -4.19
C PRO A 31 -26.91 34.83 -2.95
N PRO A 32 -28.13 34.31 -3.11
CA PRO A 32 -29.01 33.98 -2.00
C PRO A 32 -28.33 32.95 -1.07
N PRO A 33 -28.60 33.00 0.25
CA PRO A 33 -28.06 32.03 1.18
C PRO A 33 -28.50 30.61 0.80
N ARG A 34 -27.56 29.67 0.79
CA ARG A 34 -27.87 28.24 0.58
C ARG A 34 -28.81 27.78 1.71
N PRO A 35 -29.83 26.96 1.40
CA PRO A 35 -30.64 26.34 2.44
C PRO A 35 -29.75 25.47 3.33
N HIS A 36 -29.91 25.63 4.65
CA HIS A 36 -29.26 24.78 5.63
C HIS A 36 -29.70 23.32 5.43
N PRO A 37 -28.78 22.33 5.51
CA PRO A 37 -29.17 20.94 5.51
C PRO A 37 -29.99 20.66 6.78
N SER A 38 -31.23 20.21 6.59
CA SER A 38 -32.07 19.68 7.65
C SER A 38 -31.32 18.59 8.39
N ALA A 39 -31.31 18.66 9.72
CA ALA A 39 -30.66 17.66 10.56
C ALA A 39 -31.20 16.25 10.24
N PRO A 40 -30.34 15.22 10.18
CA PRO A 40 -30.80 13.85 10.00
C PRO A 40 -31.64 13.41 11.22
N PRO A 41 -32.66 12.56 11.02
CA PRO A 41 -33.46 12.03 12.13
C PRO A 41 -32.57 11.25 13.10
N THR A 42 -32.74 11.55 14.39
CA THR A 42 -32.04 10.92 15.52
C THR A 42 -32.27 9.40 15.48
N ALA A 43 -31.18 8.63 15.46
CA ALA A 43 -31.24 7.17 15.52
C ALA A 43 -31.92 6.69 16.82
N PRO A 44 -32.72 5.60 16.78
CA PRO A 44 -33.27 5.01 18.00
C PRO A 44 -32.16 4.45 18.89
N PRO A 45 -32.33 4.47 20.23
CA PRO A 45 -31.32 4.01 21.16
C PRO A 45 -31.04 2.51 20.98
N SER A 46 -29.76 2.14 21.01
CA SER A 46 -29.32 0.75 20.96
C SER A 46 -29.77 -0.02 22.20
N PRO A 47 -30.17 -1.30 22.07
CA PRO A 47 -30.55 -2.12 23.21
C PRO A 47 -29.36 -2.38 24.12
N ALA A 48 -29.58 -2.25 25.44
CA ALA A 48 -28.58 -2.46 26.48
C ALA A 48 -27.99 -3.89 26.43
N PRO A 49 -26.69 -4.07 26.75
CA PRO A 49 -26.07 -5.38 26.80
C PRO A 49 -26.71 -6.24 27.89
N ARG A 50 -27.11 -7.45 27.54
CA ARG A 50 -27.60 -8.47 28.49
C ARG A 50 -26.49 -8.79 29.49
N ALA A 51 -26.85 -8.76 30.78
CA ALA A 51 -25.98 -9.16 31.88
C ALA A 51 -25.53 -10.63 31.73
N PRO A 52 -24.27 -10.97 32.07
CA PRO A 52 -23.82 -12.35 32.12
C PRO A 52 -24.53 -13.12 33.25
N PRO A 53 -24.76 -14.43 33.09
CA PRO A 53 -25.41 -15.24 34.13
C PRO A 53 -24.52 -15.34 35.39
N PRO A 54 -25.12 -15.49 36.58
CA PRO A 54 -24.39 -15.53 37.84
C PRO A 54 -23.54 -16.81 37.94
N PHE A 55 -22.29 -16.63 38.34
CA PHE A 55 -21.37 -17.69 38.73
C PHE A 55 -21.95 -18.45 39.94
N ARG A 56 -22.13 -19.76 39.81
CA ARG A 56 -22.44 -20.65 40.94
C ARG A 56 -21.14 -21.14 41.60
N PRO A 57 -20.98 -21.02 42.93
CA PRO A 57 -19.90 -21.66 43.66
C PRO A 57 -20.33 -23.03 44.22
N GLY A 58 -19.44 -24.02 44.13
CA GLY A 58 -19.55 -25.36 44.71
C GLY A 58 -19.07 -26.41 43.69
N LEU A 59 -18.05 -27.21 43.92
CA LEU A 59 -17.74 -27.99 45.12
C LEU A 59 -16.23 -28.26 45.25
N ALA A 60 -15.75 -28.30 46.49
CA ALA A 60 -14.41 -28.74 46.84
C ALA A 60 -14.21 -30.24 46.52
N CYS A 61 -13.04 -30.58 45.95
CA CYS A 61 -12.44 -31.89 46.13
C CYS A 61 -11.02 -31.68 46.67
N SER A 62 -10.84 -32.11 47.92
CA SER A 62 -9.57 -32.23 48.61
C SER A 62 -8.89 -33.53 48.19
N ALA A 63 -7.60 -33.49 47.86
CA ALA A 63 -6.59 -34.39 48.42
C ALA A 63 -5.21 -34.19 47.76
N ALA A 64 -4.27 -33.73 48.58
CA ALA A 64 -2.88 -34.18 48.74
C ALA A 64 -2.10 -34.72 47.51
N SER A 65 -0.90 -34.16 47.26
CA SER A 65 0.36 -34.71 47.82
C SER A 65 1.62 -34.16 47.12
N ARG A 66 2.38 -33.35 47.87
CA ARG A 66 3.84 -33.40 48.12
C ARG A 66 4.86 -33.41 46.95
N ARG A 67 5.80 -32.45 47.11
CA ARG A 67 7.27 -32.48 46.85
C ARG A 67 7.69 -32.37 45.38
N GLY A 68 8.68 -31.56 44.98
CA GLY A 68 9.60 -30.71 45.73
C GLY A 68 10.36 -29.79 44.76
N ALA A 69 10.87 -28.69 45.31
CA ALA A 69 11.79 -27.79 44.64
C ALA A 69 13.20 -28.38 44.60
N SER A 70 13.94 -28.14 43.51
CA SER A 70 15.40 -28.07 43.56
C SER A 70 15.91 -27.13 42.48
N LEU A 71 16.52 -26.04 42.94
CA LEU A 71 17.49 -25.25 42.18
C LEU A 71 18.67 -26.14 41.77
N CYS A 72 19.29 -25.84 40.64
CA CYS A 72 20.74 -25.95 40.47
C CYS A 72 21.24 -24.98 39.39
N ARG A 73 22.22 -24.16 39.80
CA ARG A 73 23.02 -23.26 38.97
C ARG A 73 24.03 -24.04 38.12
N GLY A 74 24.21 -23.56 36.88
CA GLY A 74 25.49 -23.27 36.21
C GLY A 74 26.57 -24.34 36.07
N ALA A 75 26.96 -24.65 34.83
CA ALA A 75 28.37 -24.64 34.41
C ALA A 75 28.51 -24.72 32.87
N ARG A 76 29.49 -23.96 32.39
CA ARG A 76 30.00 -23.84 31.02
C ARG A 76 30.45 -25.19 30.44
N ARG A 77 30.31 -25.38 29.12
CA ARG A 77 31.42 -25.71 28.19
C ARG A 77 30.92 -25.85 26.74
N SER A 78 31.61 -25.15 25.85
CA SER A 78 31.55 -25.28 24.39
C SER A 78 32.08 -26.64 23.91
N PRO A 79 31.83 -27.02 22.65
CA PRO A 79 32.94 -27.56 21.87
C PRO A 79 33.02 -27.00 20.44
N GLY A 80 34.26 -26.84 19.99
CA GLY A 80 34.62 -26.50 18.62
C GLY A 80 34.88 -27.73 17.73
N ARG A 81 34.52 -27.57 16.46
CA ARG A 81 35.09 -28.13 15.21
C ARG A 81 36.32 -29.07 15.30
N ARG A 82 36.26 -30.24 14.63
CA ARG A 82 36.86 -30.53 13.28
C ARG A 82 36.68 -32.02 12.87
N ARG A 83 36.49 -32.20 11.53
CA ARG A 83 36.74 -33.30 10.55
C ARG A 83 37.48 -34.57 11.04
N SER A 84 37.33 -35.80 10.49
CA SER A 84 37.26 -36.26 9.08
C SER A 84 36.96 -37.78 8.94
N ALA A 85 36.27 -38.15 7.84
CA ALA A 85 36.48 -39.25 6.85
C ALA A 85 36.55 -40.77 7.21
N GLY A 86 35.79 -41.55 6.41
CA GLY A 86 36.06 -42.92 5.92
C GLY A 86 35.42 -44.07 6.73
N ALA A 87 34.97 -45.21 6.21
CA ALA A 87 34.66 -45.77 4.88
C ALA A 87 34.00 -47.16 5.10
N GLY A 88 33.29 -47.70 4.11
CA GLY A 88 32.79 -49.09 4.04
C GLY A 88 31.31 -49.24 4.42
N GLY A 89 30.41 -49.92 3.70
CA GLY A 89 30.51 -50.94 2.67
C GLY A 89 29.51 -52.06 3.04
N GLY A 90 28.61 -52.47 2.15
CA GLY A 90 27.76 -53.65 2.39
C GLY A 90 26.38 -53.64 1.70
N ALA A 91 26.20 -54.61 0.81
CA ALA A 91 25.01 -54.86 -0.02
C ALA A 91 24.02 -55.87 0.62
N GLY A 92 22.82 -55.97 0.03
CA GLY A 92 21.80 -57.01 0.26
C GLY A 92 20.40 -56.38 0.38
N GLY A 93 19.37 -56.65 -0.44
CA GLY A 93 19.01 -57.86 -1.18
C GLY A 93 17.93 -58.62 -0.40
N GLY A 94 16.65 -58.56 -0.83
CA GLY A 94 15.58 -59.37 -0.22
C GLY A 94 14.16 -58.96 -0.62
N ALA A 95 13.48 -59.84 -1.35
CA ALA A 95 12.14 -59.71 -1.90
C ALA A 95 11.08 -60.54 -1.13
N GLY A 96 9.80 -60.30 -1.42
CA GLY A 96 8.65 -61.17 -1.10
C GLY A 96 7.99 -60.88 0.25
N SER A 97 6.69 -61.08 0.48
CA SER A 97 5.63 -61.72 -0.29
C SER A 97 4.26 -61.31 0.29
N ARG A 98 3.24 -61.52 -0.53
CA ARG A 98 1.80 -61.30 -0.35
C ARG A 98 1.23 -61.98 0.91
N ARG A 99 0.12 -61.44 1.43
CA ARG A 99 -1.06 -62.24 1.83
C ARG A 99 -2.34 -61.40 1.82
N SER A 100 -3.31 -61.93 1.10
CA SER A 100 -4.72 -61.58 1.02
C SER A 100 -5.49 -62.21 2.18
N GLU A 101 -6.51 -61.53 2.68
CA GLU A 101 -7.63 -62.20 3.38
C GLU A 101 -8.94 -61.47 3.05
N ALA A 102 -10.00 -62.25 2.94
CA ALA A 102 -11.24 -61.92 2.26
C ALA A 102 -12.45 -62.00 3.18
N ALA A 103 -13.50 -61.29 2.75
CA ALA A 103 -14.93 -61.61 2.84
C ALA A 103 -15.71 -61.44 4.16
N GLY A 104 -16.87 -60.77 4.04
CA GLY A 104 -18.02 -61.00 4.91
C GLY A 104 -19.17 -59.99 4.87
N ARG A 105 -20.13 -60.19 3.94
CA ARG A 105 -21.63 -60.08 4.07
C ARG A 105 -22.26 -58.74 4.56
N GLY A 106 -23.42 -58.26 4.11
CA GLY A 106 -24.52 -58.71 3.23
C GLY A 106 -25.47 -57.51 2.97
N LEU A 107 -26.09 -57.41 1.79
CA LEU A 107 -27.51 -57.69 1.47
C LEU A 107 -28.52 -56.55 1.71
N CYS A 108 -29.11 -56.08 0.59
CA CYS A 108 -30.49 -55.63 0.31
C CYS A 108 -30.46 -54.44 -0.69
N ALA A 109 -31.23 -54.32 -1.76
CA ALA A 109 -32.13 -55.17 -2.55
C ALA A 109 -32.39 -54.43 -3.91
N MET A 110 -32.66 -55.20 -4.98
CA MET A 110 -33.52 -54.97 -6.18
C MET A 110 -33.95 -53.52 -6.56
N ALA A 111 -34.01 -53.04 -7.81
CA ALA A 111 -34.15 -53.71 -9.12
C ALA A 111 -33.84 -52.75 -10.31
N ALA A 112 -33.69 -53.38 -11.48
CA ALA A 112 -33.59 -52.95 -12.88
C ALA A 112 -34.35 -51.64 -13.29
N SER A 113 -34.02 -50.92 -14.37
CA SER A 113 -33.93 -51.42 -15.75
C SER A 113 -33.39 -50.35 -16.72
N VAL A 114 -32.40 -50.72 -17.54
CA VAL A 114 -32.41 -50.64 -19.02
C VAL A 114 -33.11 -49.43 -19.66
N PHE A 115 -32.36 -48.44 -20.18
CA PHE A 115 -32.38 -48.06 -21.61
C PHE A 115 -31.42 -46.90 -21.96
N CYS A 116 -30.94 -46.95 -23.20
CA CYS A 116 -30.45 -45.84 -24.02
C CYS A 116 -29.00 -45.33 -23.83
N CYS A 117 -28.06 -46.09 -24.38
CA CYS A 117 -27.26 -45.65 -25.54
C CYS A 117 -26.97 -44.15 -25.70
N LEU A 118 -26.20 -43.54 -24.79
CA LEU A 118 -25.51 -42.26 -25.04
C LEU A 118 -24.03 -42.32 -24.62
N ARG A 119 -23.34 -43.40 -25.01
CA ARG A 119 -21.90 -43.58 -24.76
C ARG A 119 -21.00 -43.07 -25.90
N CYS A 120 -21.52 -42.47 -26.97
CA CYS A 120 -20.67 -41.87 -28.00
C CYS A 120 -21.35 -40.63 -28.57
N CYS A 121 -21.13 -39.46 -27.95
CA CYS A 121 -20.90 -38.20 -28.67
C CYS A 121 -20.66 -37.06 -27.67
N ARG A 122 -19.66 -36.24 -28.00
CA ARG A 122 -19.39 -34.90 -27.48
C ARG A 122 -18.51 -34.85 -26.23
N ASP A 123 -17.26 -35.23 -26.47
CA ASP A 123 -16.13 -34.48 -25.95
C ASP A 123 -16.38 -32.97 -26.12
N GLY A 124 -16.33 -32.29 -24.99
CA GLY A 124 -16.64 -30.89 -24.82
C GLY A 124 -16.02 -30.48 -23.50
N GLY A 125 -14.72 -30.78 -23.34
CA GLY A 125 -13.90 -30.19 -22.32
C GLY A 125 -14.02 -28.68 -22.43
N ALA A 126 -14.92 -28.10 -21.65
CA ALA A 126 -14.88 -26.70 -21.33
C ALA A 126 -13.55 -26.52 -20.61
N GLY A 127 -12.54 -26.10 -21.38
CA GLY A 127 -11.29 -25.59 -20.87
C GLY A 127 -11.63 -24.37 -20.06
N HIS A 128 -12.01 -24.58 -18.80
CA HIS A 128 -12.02 -23.55 -17.80
C HIS A 128 -10.56 -23.19 -17.65
N ILE A 129 -10.10 -22.19 -18.41
CA ILE A 129 -8.84 -21.52 -18.15
C ILE A 129 -8.96 -21.14 -16.67
N PRO A 130 -8.15 -21.70 -15.75
CA PRO A 130 -8.10 -21.14 -14.42
C PRO A 130 -7.60 -19.72 -14.66
N LEU A 131 -8.50 -18.73 -14.54
CA LEU A 131 -8.12 -17.33 -14.49
C LEU A 131 -7.14 -17.25 -13.33
N LYS A 132 -5.84 -17.24 -13.66
CA LYS A 132 -4.77 -17.08 -12.71
C LYS A 132 -5.09 -15.80 -11.97
N GLU A 133 -5.51 -15.93 -10.72
CA GLU A 133 -5.81 -14.79 -9.86
C GLU A 133 -4.61 -13.85 -9.97
N MET A 134 -4.85 -12.66 -10.52
CA MET A 134 -3.77 -11.70 -10.71
C MET A 134 -3.22 -11.39 -9.32
N PRO A 135 -1.89 -11.50 -9.13
CA PRO A 135 -1.30 -11.25 -7.83
C PRO A 135 -1.72 -9.84 -7.35
N ALA A 136 -1.99 -9.71 -6.06
CA ALA A 136 -2.28 -8.41 -5.49
C ALA A 136 -1.00 -7.57 -5.41
N VAL A 137 -1.11 -6.27 -5.71
CA VAL A 137 0.00 -5.34 -5.50
C VAL A 137 0.25 -5.22 -4.01
N GLN A 138 1.50 -5.33 -3.59
CA GLN A 138 1.95 -5.32 -2.19
C GLN A 138 3.35 -4.72 -2.10
N LEU A 139 3.87 -4.51 -0.90
CA LEU A 139 5.27 -4.10 -0.70
C LEU A 139 6.22 -5.22 -1.12
N ASP A 140 7.23 -4.86 -1.91
CA ASP A 140 8.16 -5.82 -2.51
C ASP A 140 9.37 -6.08 -1.61
N THR A 141 9.40 -7.28 -1.02
CA THR A 141 10.52 -7.77 -0.20
C THR A 141 11.86 -7.87 -0.94
N GLN A 142 11.87 -7.89 -2.28
CA GLN A 142 13.10 -7.88 -3.09
C GLN A 142 13.65 -6.46 -3.27
N HIS A 143 12.81 -5.43 -3.08
CA HIS A 143 13.16 -4.02 -3.25
C HIS A 143 12.82 -3.24 -1.99
N MET A 144 13.48 -3.58 -0.89
CA MET A 144 13.38 -2.93 0.42
C MET A 144 14.75 -2.58 1.01
N GLY A 145 14.78 -1.60 1.91
CA GLY A 145 15.97 -1.23 2.68
C GLY A 145 16.44 -2.34 3.62
N THR A 146 17.69 -2.25 4.07
CA THR A 146 18.36 -3.30 4.84
C THR A 146 17.71 -3.56 6.19
N ASP A 147 17.26 -2.51 6.88
CA ASP A 147 16.65 -2.58 8.21
C ASP A 147 15.11 -2.41 8.16
N VAL A 148 14.52 -2.68 7.00
CA VAL A 148 13.06 -2.64 6.79
C VAL A 148 12.45 -4.00 7.14
N VAL A 149 11.32 -3.94 7.83
CA VAL A 149 10.52 -5.11 8.20
C VAL A 149 9.14 -5.00 7.56
N ILE A 150 8.78 -6.02 6.77
CA ILE A 150 7.49 -6.11 6.10
C ILE A 150 6.67 -7.24 6.74
N VAL A 151 5.45 -6.92 7.19
CA VAL A 151 4.53 -7.88 7.81
C VAL A 151 3.12 -7.75 7.22
N LYS A 152 2.15 -8.51 7.75
CA LYS A 152 0.75 -8.53 7.29
C LYS A 152 0.60 -8.78 5.78
N ASN A 153 1.23 -9.84 5.25
CA ASN A 153 1.15 -10.18 3.83
C ASN A 153 1.59 -9.03 2.90
N GLY A 154 2.74 -8.40 3.19
CA GLY A 154 3.24 -7.32 2.34
C GLY A 154 2.47 -6.00 2.47
N ARG A 155 1.64 -5.84 3.52
CA ARG A 155 0.81 -4.64 3.71
C ARG A 155 1.31 -3.67 4.78
N ARG A 156 2.22 -4.09 5.66
CA ARG A 156 2.72 -3.25 6.74
C ARG A 156 4.23 -3.12 6.65
N ILE A 157 4.72 -1.89 6.78
CA ILE A 157 6.15 -1.58 6.87
C ILE A 157 6.47 -0.97 8.24
N CYS A 158 7.59 -1.39 8.82
CA CYS A 158 8.23 -0.81 10.02
C CYS A 158 9.76 -0.98 9.94
N GLY A 159 10.49 -0.46 10.92
CA GLY A 159 11.96 -0.47 10.94
C GLY A 159 12.56 0.84 10.40
N THR A 160 13.69 0.75 9.71
CA THR A 160 14.39 1.92 9.15
C THR A 160 14.73 1.66 7.68
N GLY A 161 14.16 2.46 6.78
CA GLY A 161 14.40 2.37 5.33
C GLY A 161 13.13 2.53 4.50
N GLY A 162 13.28 2.36 3.18
CA GLY A 162 12.22 2.43 2.19
C GLY A 162 11.87 1.09 1.56
N CYS A 163 10.69 1.00 0.95
CA CYS A 163 10.26 -0.15 0.15
C CYS A 163 9.47 0.32 -1.07
N LEU A 164 9.72 -0.31 -2.22
CA LEU A 164 8.88 -0.15 -3.41
C LEU A 164 7.70 -1.13 -3.37
N ALA A 165 6.62 -0.80 -4.07
CA ALA A 165 5.57 -1.79 -4.35
C ALA A 165 6.00 -2.77 -5.45
N SER A 166 5.32 -3.92 -5.52
CA SER A 166 5.62 -5.01 -6.46
C SER A 166 5.21 -4.73 -7.92
N ALA A 167 4.45 -3.65 -8.18
CA ALA A 167 3.99 -3.28 -9.52
C ALA A 167 4.40 -1.83 -9.86
N PRO A 168 4.91 -1.58 -11.08
CA PRO A 168 5.14 -0.23 -11.58
C PRO A 168 3.83 0.47 -11.90
N LEU A 169 3.87 1.81 -11.95
CA LEU A 169 2.79 2.63 -12.45
C LEU A 169 2.90 2.74 -13.98
N HIS A 170 2.37 1.77 -14.72
CA HIS A 170 2.32 1.81 -16.20
C HIS A 170 1.00 2.34 -16.76
N GLN A 171 -0.03 2.43 -15.92
CA GLN A 171 -1.33 2.97 -16.30
C GLN A 171 -1.33 4.50 -16.19
N ASN A 172 -2.13 5.15 -17.04
CA ASN A 172 -2.20 6.62 -17.13
C ASN A 172 -2.55 7.31 -15.81
N LYS A 173 -3.32 6.65 -14.92
CA LYS A 173 -3.81 7.23 -13.66
C LYS A 173 -3.86 6.15 -12.58
N SER A 174 -3.09 6.35 -11.51
CA SER A 174 -3.02 5.41 -10.39
C SER A 174 -3.38 6.06 -9.06
N TYR A 175 -4.06 5.29 -8.22
CA TYR A 175 -4.39 5.64 -6.84
C TYR A 175 -3.92 4.54 -5.88
N PHE A 176 -3.33 4.96 -4.77
CA PHE A 176 -2.93 4.09 -3.66
C PHE A 176 -2.97 4.86 -2.35
N GLU A 177 -3.12 4.15 -1.22
CA GLU A 177 -3.22 4.78 0.10
C GLU A 177 -2.22 4.19 1.09
N PHE A 178 -1.88 4.99 2.09
CA PHE A 178 -1.14 4.57 3.27
C PHE A 178 -1.85 5.06 4.52
N LYS A 179 -2.13 4.14 5.44
CA LYS A 179 -2.65 4.46 6.76
C LYS A 179 -1.50 4.57 7.75
N ILE A 180 -1.44 5.69 8.46
CA ILE A 180 -0.42 5.96 9.48
C ILE A 180 -0.86 5.24 10.75
N GLN A 181 -0.21 4.12 11.09
CA GLN A 181 -0.54 3.34 12.28
C GLN A 181 0.21 3.84 13.51
N SER A 182 1.44 4.30 13.32
CA SER A 182 2.20 5.03 14.33
C SER A 182 3.08 6.05 13.62
N THR A 183 3.06 7.29 14.10
CA THR A 183 3.89 8.36 13.52
C THR A 183 5.35 8.24 13.96
N GLY A 184 6.22 9.02 13.32
CA GLY A 184 7.66 9.00 13.45
C GLY A 184 8.26 9.71 12.23
N ILE A 185 9.35 9.20 11.69
CA ILE A 185 9.88 9.66 10.40
C ILE A 185 9.34 8.76 9.29
N TRP A 186 8.61 9.32 8.35
CA TRP A 186 8.07 8.55 7.23
C TRP A 186 7.82 9.45 6.03
N GLY A 187 7.57 8.81 4.89
CA GLY A 187 7.10 9.50 3.70
C GLY A 187 6.62 8.53 2.65
N VAL A 188 5.76 9.03 1.77
CA VAL A 188 5.07 8.25 0.74
C VAL A 188 5.09 8.99 -0.59
N GLY A 189 5.12 8.25 -1.70
CA GLY A 189 5.07 8.86 -3.02
C GLY A 189 5.47 7.87 -4.11
N VAL A 190 6.29 8.33 -5.05
CA VAL A 190 6.78 7.52 -6.17
C VAL A 190 8.31 7.55 -6.27
N ALA A 191 8.90 6.44 -6.71
CA ALA A 191 10.32 6.35 -6.99
C ALA A 191 10.64 5.39 -8.13
N THR A 192 11.78 5.59 -8.78
CA THR A 192 12.36 4.64 -9.73
C THR A 192 13.11 3.53 -9.00
N GLN A 193 13.35 2.39 -9.64
CA GLN A 193 14.16 1.29 -9.05
C GLN A 193 15.61 1.70 -8.69
N LYS A 194 16.10 2.84 -9.19
CA LYS A 194 17.44 3.35 -8.89
C LYS A 194 17.54 4.08 -7.54
N VAL A 195 16.41 4.27 -6.84
CA VAL A 195 16.38 4.97 -5.56
C VAL A 195 17.21 4.23 -4.51
N ASN A 196 17.93 4.96 -3.66
CA ASN A 196 18.60 4.38 -2.50
C ASN A 196 17.61 4.24 -1.34
N LEU A 197 17.10 3.03 -1.12
CA LEU A 197 16.10 2.73 -0.09
C LEU A 197 16.65 2.79 1.35
N ASN A 198 17.96 2.89 1.55
CA ASN A 198 18.56 3.10 2.87
C ASN A 198 18.75 4.58 3.21
N GLN A 199 18.53 5.49 2.25
CA GLN A 199 18.65 6.92 2.49
C GLN A 199 17.33 7.49 3.04
N ILE A 200 17.34 7.89 4.31
CA ILE A 200 16.20 8.53 4.95
C ILE A 200 16.55 9.99 5.28
N PRO A 201 15.68 10.97 4.96
CA PRO A 201 14.44 10.85 4.19
C PRO A 201 14.68 10.68 2.68
N LEU A 202 13.71 10.12 1.96
CA LEU A 202 13.68 10.11 0.49
C LEU A 202 13.37 11.52 -0.08
N GLY A 203 13.38 11.65 -1.41
CA GLY A 203 13.21 12.92 -2.12
C GLY A 203 14.47 13.79 -2.15
N ARG A 204 15.63 13.23 -1.77
CA ARG A 204 16.94 13.90 -1.79
C ARG A 204 17.66 13.77 -3.13
N ASP A 205 17.18 12.88 -4.00
CA ASP A 205 17.74 12.60 -5.31
C ASP A 205 16.68 12.74 -6.41
N VAL A 206 17.11 12.55 -7.66
CA VAL A 206 16.23 12.57 -8.84
C VAL A 206 15.40 11.28 -8.98
N HIS A 207 15.63 10.28 -8.12
CA HIS A 207 15.03 8.96 -8.24
C HIS A 207 13.75 8.82 -7.41
N SER A 208 13.42 9.81 -6.59
CA SER A 208 12.27 9.80 -5.69
C SER A 208 11.54 11.15 -5.65
N LEU A 209 10.21 11.09 -5.56
CA LEU A 209 9.31 12.20 -5.28
C LEU A 209 8.36 11.75 -4.18
N VAL A 210 8.46 12.36 -3.00
CA VAL A 210 7.74 11.91 -1.80
C VAL A 210 7.16 13.08 -1.02
N MET A 211 5.99 12.86 -0.43
CA MET A 211 5.49 13.66 0.68
C MET A 211 6.07 13.09 1.98
N ARG A 212 6.71 13.95 2.77
CA ARG A 212 7.26 13.60 4.08
C ARG A 212 6.22 13.77 5.18
N ASN A 213 6.53 13.26 6.37
CA ASN A 213 5.68 13.35 7.56
C ASN A 213 5.34 14.79 8.00
N ASP A 214 6.16 15.78 7.64
CA ASP A 214 5.91 17.21 7.88
C ASP A 214 5.00 17.86 6.81
N GLY A 215 4.44 17.06 5.90
CA GLY A 215 3.56 17.49 4.83
C GLY A 215 4.28 18.14 3.64
N ALA A 216 5.60 18.17 3.62
CA ALA A 216 6.35 18.73 2.50
C ALA A 216 6.60 17.69 1.40
N LEU A 217 6.43 18.09 0.15
CA LEU A 217 6.75 17.29 -1.03
C LEU A 217 8.17 17.61 -1.49
N TYR A 218 9.03 16.59 -1.56
CA TYR A 218 10.44 16.73 -1.90
C TYR A 218 10.80 15.89 -3.13
N HIS A 219 11.59 16.49 -4.02
CA HIS A 219 12.25 15.81 -5.14
C HIS A 219 13.57 16.51 -5.45
N ASN A 220 14.64 15.75 -5.68
CA ASN A 220 15.98 16.28 -5.93
C ASN A 220 16.48 17.24 -4.84
N ASN A 221 16.15 16.94 -3.58
CA ASN A 221 16.45 17.75 -2.40
C ASN A 221 15.83 19.17 -2.42
N GLU A 222 14.83 19.40 -3.26
CA GLU A 222 14.08 20.64 -3.34
C GLU A 222 12.64 20.41 -2.87
N GLU A 223 12.15 21.32 -2.04
CA GLU A 223 10.73 21.38 -1.67
C GLU A 223 9.92 21.84 -2.88
N LYS A 224 9.06 20.97 -3.40
CA LYS A 224 8.21 21.25 -4.56
C LYS A 224 6.89 21.89 -4.15
N ASN A 225 6.34 21.44 -3.02
CA ASN A 225 5.10 21.94 -2.46
C ASN A 225 4.99 21.55 -0.98
N ARG A 226 4.01 22.07 -0.26
CA ARG A 226 3.78 21.75 1.15
C ARG A 226 2.30 21.81 1.50
N LEU A 227 1.84 20.81 2.26
CA LEU A 227 0.51 20.81 2.85
C LEU A 227 0.32 22.01 3.80
N PRO A 228 -0.88 22.60 3.87
CA PRO A 228 -1.14 23.67 4.83
C PRO A 228 -0.95 23.15 6.27
N ALA A 229 -0.38 23.99 7.15
CA ALA A 229 -0.01 23.60 8.51
C ALA A 229 -1.18 23.07 9.37
N ASN A 230 -2.42 23.40 9.02
CA ASN A 230 -3.63 22.91 9.68
C ASN A 230 -4.07 21.51 9.21
N SER A 231 -3.36 20.91 8.26
CA SER A 231 -3.68 19.63 7.63
C SER A 231 -2.45 18.72 7.58
N LEU A 232 -1.61 18.80 8.61
CA LEU A 232 -0.50 17.88 8.79
C LEU A 232 -1.04 16.48 9.11
N PRO A 233 -0.58 15.42 8.41
CA PRO A 233 -1.05 14.06 8.68
C PRO A 233 -0.71 13.61 10.11
N GLN A 234 -1.66 12.98 10.77
CA GLN A 234 -1.54 12.45 12.13
C GLN A 234 -1.66 10.93 12.16
N GLU A 235 -1.34 10.34 13.32
CA GLU A 235 -1.59 8.92 13.55
C GLU A 235 -3.09 8.60 13.41
N GLY A 236 -3.41 7.53 12.69
CA GLY A 236 -4.76 7.13 12.34
C GLY A 236 -5.23 7.62 10.96
N ASP A 237 -4.62 8.69 10.43
CA ASP A 237 -5.00 9.25 9.13
C ASP A 237 -4.64 8.32 7.97
N VAL A 238 -5.38 8.49 6.88
CA VAL A 238 -5.14 7.83 5.59
C VAL A 238 -4.66 8.85 4.58
N VAL A 239 -3.44 8.66 4.10
CA VAL A 239 -2.85 9.46 3.02
C VAL A 239 -3.09 8.74 1.70
N GLY A 240 -3.89 9.33 0.82
CA GLY A 240 -4.10 8.88 -0.55
C GLY A 240 -3.18 9.61 -1.51
N ILE A 241 -2.61 8.90 -2.48
CA ILE A 241 -1.74 9.44 -3.51
C ILE A 241 -2.34 9.15 -4.87
N THR A 242 -2.48 10.18 -5.69
CA THR A 242 -2.77 10.06 -7.12
C THR A 242 -1.53 10.39 -7.93
N TYR A 243 -1.28 9.62 -8.98
CA TYR A 243 -0.19 9.88 -9.92
C TYR A 243 -0.65 9.60 -11.36
N ASP A 244 -0.39 10.53 -12.27
CA ASP A 244 -0.78 10.43 -13.67
C ASP A 244 0.36 10.67 -14.68
N HIS A 245 1.61 10.53 -14.23
CA HIS A 245 2.84 10.87 -14.94
C HIS A 245 3.09 12.35 -15.21
N VAL A 246 2.07 13.22 -15.11
CA VAL A 246 2.23 14.68 -15.17
C VAL A 246 2.49 15.22 -13.78
N GLU A 247 1.69 14.80 -12.80
CA GLU A 247 1.82 15.23 -11.42
C GLU A 247 1.49 14.13 -10.40
N LEU A 248 2.04 14.31 -9.21
CA LEU A 248 1.64 13.63 -7.98
C LEU A 248 0.75 14.59 -7.19
N ASN A 249 -0.37 14.11 -6.66
CA ASN A 249 -1.21 14.89 -5.77
C ASN A 249 -1.62 14.10 -4.53
N VAL A 250 -1.84 14.82 -3.43
CA VAL A 250 -2.04 14.26 -2.09
C VAL A 250 -3.49 14.43 -1.65
N TYR A 251 -4.03 13.37 -1.06
CA TYR A 251 -5.32 13.34 -0.39
C TYR A 251 -5.10 12.95 1.07
N LEU A 252 -5.79 13.62 1.99
CA LEU A 252 -5.80 13.27 3.41
C LEU A 252 -7.23 12.93 3.81
N ASN A 253 -7.45 11.71 4.29
CA ASN A 253 -8.76 11.17 4.66
C ASN A 253 -9.81 11.34 3.55
N GLY A 254 -9.40 11.10 2.30
CA GLY A 254 -10.24 11.24 1.09
C GLY A 254 -10.43 12.69 0.59
N LYS A 255 -9.93 13.70 1.31
CA LYS A 255 -10.00 15.10 0.90
C LYS A 255 -8.77 15.49 0.09
N ASN A 256 -8.97 16.07 -1.10
CA ASN A 256 -7.88 16.60 -1.91
C ASN A 256 -7.21 17.79 -1.19
N MET A 257 -5.89 17.73 -1.05
CA MET A 257 -5.10 18.77 -0.41
C MET A 257 -4.70 19.91 -1.35
N HIS A 258 -4.96 19.76 -2.66
CA HIS A 258 -4.59 20.72 -3.70
C HIS A 258 -3.11 21.11 -3.65
N CYS A 259 -2.25 20.12 -3.42
CA CYS A 259 -0.82 20.27 -3.22
C CYS A 259 -0.06 19.39 -4.24
N PRO A 260 -0.18 19.69 -5.55
CA PRO A 260 0.46 18.87 -6.57
C PRO A 260 1.97 19.13 -6.62
N ALA A 261 2.71 18.12 -7.07
CA ALA A 261 4.12 18.24 -7.45
C ALA A 261 4.34 17.58 -8.81
N SER A 262 5.18 18.19 -9.67
CA SER A 262 5.49 17.64 -11.00
C SER A 262 6.06 16.23 -10.91
N GLY A 263 5.58 15.34 -11.77
CA GLY A 263 6.02 13.95 -11.84
C GLY A 263 7.50 13.80 -12.21
N ILE A 264 8.04 12.61 -11.95
CA ILE A 264 9.43 12.26 -12.24
C ILE A 264 9.51 11.34 -13.46
N ARG A 265 10.67 11.35 -14.13
CA ARG A 265 10.90 10.57 -15.35
C ARG A 265 11.27 9.11 -15.06
N GLY A 266 10.94 8.24 -16.00
CA GLY A 266 11.26 6.81 -15.97
C GLY A 266 10.12 5.95 -15.44
N THR A 267 10.34 4.64 -15.38
CA THR A 267 9.41 3.69 -14.76
C THR A 267 9.43 3.89 -13.25
N VAL A 268 8.28 4.28 -12.71
CA VAL A 268 8.11 4.58 -11.29
C VAL A 268 7.22 3.56 -10.61
N TYR A 269 7.44 3.41 -9.31
CA TYR A 269 6.73 2.53 -8.41
C TYR A 269 6.24 3.36 -7.22
N PRO A 270 5.10 3.00 -6.60
CA PRO A 270 4.79 3.50 -5.27
C PRO A 270 5.96 3.20 -4.33
N VAL A 271 6.33 4.19 -3.52
CA VAL A 271 7.37 4.06 -2.51
C VAL A 271 6.85 4.55 -1.17
N VAL A 272 7.28 3.87 -0.12
CA VAL A 272 7.10 4.29 1.27
C VAL A 272 8.42 4.15 2.00
N TYR A 273 8.71 5.05 2.92
CA TYR A 273 9.82 4.89 3.85
C TYR A 273 9.38 5.17 5.28
N VAL A 274 10.07 4.54 6.22
CA VAL A 274 9.84 4.64 7.66
C VAL A 274 11.17 4.67 8.40
N ASP A 275 11.18 5.37 9.53
CA ASP A 275 12.25 5.43 10.52
C ASP A 275 11.65 5.97 11.84
N ASP A 276 12.43 5.96 12.92
CA ASP A 276 12.02 6.43 14.25
C ASP A 276 10.69 5.80 14.72
N SER A 277 10.62 4.46 14.64
CA SER A 277 9.47 3.64 15.04
C SER A 277 8.18 3.86 14.25
N ALA A 278 8.20 4.58 13.13
CA ALA A 278 7.03 4.77 12.28
C ALA A 278 6.50 3.42 11.72
N ILE A 279 5.17 3.29 11.67
CA ILE A 279 4.48 2.11 11.14
C ILE A 279 3.40 2.57 10.17
N LEU A 280 3.49 2.12 8.92
CA LEU A 280 2.50 2.42 7.88
C LEU A 280 1.90 1.14 7.32
N ASP A 281 0.59 1.15 7.08
CA ASP A 281 -0.13 0.11 6.33
C ASP A 281 -0.46 0.61 4.93
N CYS A 282 -0.09 -0.11 3.88
CA CYS A 282 -0.39 0.23 2.49
C CYS A 282 -1.69 -0.41 2.00
N GLN A 283 -2.37 0.31 1.12
CA GLN A 283 -3.59 -0.10 0.46
C GLN A 283 -3.47 0.15 -1.04
N PHE A 284 -3.47 -0.94 -1.82
CA PHE A 284 -3.37 -0.87 -3.28
C PHE A 284 -4.65 -1.29 -4.01
N SER A 285 -5.68 -1.78 -3.29
CA SER A 285 -6.92 -2.29 -3.90
C SER A 285 -8.17 -1.99 -3.07
N GLU A 286 -8.24 -2.43 -1.82
CA GLU A 286 -9.41 -2.23 -0.94
C GLU A 286 -9.33 -0.90 -0.17
N PHE A 287 -9.48 0.22 -0.86
CA PHE A 287 -9.25 1.56 -0.29
C PHE A 287 -10.21 1.92 0.86
N TYR A 288 -9.71 2.72 1.81
CA TYR A 288 -10.54 3.35 2.85
C TYR A 288 -11.41 4.45 2.27
N HIS A 289 -10.90 5.16 1.25
CA HIS A 289 -11.63 6.20 0.54
C HIS A 289 -11.80 5.84 -0.93
N THR A 290 -12.92 6.25 -1.51
CA THR A 290 -13.17 6.04 -2.94
C THR A 290 -12.10 6.77 -3.76
N PRO A 291 -11.44 6.09 -4.72
CA PRO A 291 -10.48 6.72 -5.61
C PRO A 291 -11.07 7.96 -6.29
N PRO A 292 -10.28 9.04 -6.47
CA PRO A 292 -10.72 10.21 -7.20
C PRO A 292 -11.17 9.87 -8.64
N PRO A 293 -12.12 10.62 -9.24
CA PRO A 293 -12.64 10.30 -10.57
C PRO A 293 -11.55 10.14 -11.63
N GLY A 294 -11.58 9.01 -12.33
CA GLY A 294 -10.61 8.66 -13.37
C GLY A 294 -9.30 8.06 -12.87
N PHE A 295 -9.10 7.95 -11.56
CA PHE A 295 -7.99 7.21 -10.97
C PHE A 295 -8.45 5.84 -10.49
N GLU A 296 -7.62 4.83 -10.69
CA GLU A 296 -7.92 3.45 -10.34
C GLU A 296 -6.76 2.82 -9.56
N LYS A 297 -7.03 1.67 -8.94
CA LYS A 297 -5.98 0.84 -8.34
C LYS A 297 -4.90 0.47 -9.35
N ILE A 298 -3.71 0.16 -8.84
CA ILE A 298 -2.59 -0.27 -9.67
C ILE A 298 -2.88 -1.67 -10.21
N LEU A 299 -2.77 -1.83 -11.52
CA LEU A 299 -2.93 -3.11 -12.21
C LEU A 299 -1.56 -3.66 -12.64
N PHE A 300 -1.36 -4.97 -12.49
CA PHE A 300 -0.26 -5.64 -13.20
C PHE A 300 -0.55 -5.65 -14.69
N GLU A 301 0.47 -5.47 -15.52
CA GLU A 301 0.33 -5.72 -16.96
C GLU A 301 -0.09 -7.17 -17.18
N GLN A 302 -1.22 -7.37 -17.86
CA GLN A 302 -1.57 -8.67 -18.39
C GLN A 302 -0.64 -8.95 -19.57
N GLN A 303 0.24 -9.95 -19.42
CA GLN A 303 0.91 -10.53 -20.56
C GLN A 303 -0.16 -11.22 -21.42
N ILE A 304 -0.59 -10.55 -22.47
CA ILE A 304 -1.32 -11.19 -23.57
C ILE A 304 -0.31 -12.07 -24.30
N PHE A 305 -0.47 -13.39 -24.16
CA PHE A 305 0.26 -14.40 -24.93
C PHE A 305 -0.44 -14.64 -26.27
#